data_AF-U1PXL4-F1
#
_entry.id   AF-U1PXL4-F1
#
_cell.length_a   1.000
_cell.length_b   1.000
_cell.length_c   1.000
_cell.angle_alpha   90.00
_cell.angle_beta   90.00
_cell.angle_gamma   90.00
#
_symmetry.space_group_name_H-M   'P 1'
#
loop_
_entity.id
_entity.type
_entity.pdbx_description
1 polymer ?
#
loop_
_entity_poly.entity_id
_entity_poly.type
_entity_poly.pdbx_seq_one_letter_code
_entity_poly.pdbx_strand_id
1 'polypeptide(L)' 'MQCENAISRFGLLGKHPTIGAAIASPFVAMSQSFGKQANVYWYEIYEIVRATSQTGRGNHATRAAGGILRLEPANS' A
#
# COMPACT_ATOMS: atom_id res chain seq x y z
N MET A 1 8.53 -16.46 -5.69
CA MET A 1 9.17 -17.64 -6.31
C MET A 1 10.50 -17.35 -7.01
N GLN A 2 10.57 -16.52 -8.07
CA GLN A 2 11.85 -16.30 -8.78
C GLN A 2 12.93 -15.63 -7.92
N CYS A 3 12.57 -14.59 -7.16
CA CYS A 3 13.52 -13.93 -6.25
C CYS A 3 13.94 -14.85 -5.09
N GLU A 4 13.04 -15.65 -4.54
CA GLU A 4 13.35 -16.61 -3.46
C GLU A 4 14.33 -17.67 -3.94
N ASN A 5 14.10 -18.26 -5.12
CA ASN A 5 15.04 -19.20 -5.73
C ASN A 5 16.38 -18.53 -6.09
N ALA A 6 16.37 -17.26 -6.50
CA ALA A 6 17.59 -16.52 -6.80
C ALA A 6 18.41 -16.22 -5.53
N ILE A 7 17.76 -15.82 -4.43
CA ILE A 7 18.42 -15.61 -3.13
C ILE A 7 18.98 -16.93 -2.61
N SER A 8 18.22 -18.03 -2.72
CA SER A 8 18.69 -19.35 -2.27
C SER A 8 19.87 -19.89 -3.09
N ARG A 9 19.97 -19.56 -4.38
CA ARG A 9 21.04 -20.05 -5.28
C ARG A 9 22.26 -19.16 -5.34
N PHE A 10 22.09 -17.84 -5.23
CA PHE A 10 23.16 -16.87 -5.43
C PHE A 10 23.51 -16.09 -4.16
N GLY A 11 22.76 -16.28 -3.07
CA GLY A 11 22.97 -15.55 -1.82
C GLY A 11 22.73 -14.04 -1.97
N LEU A 12 23.40 -13.25 -1.13
CA LEU A 12 23.24 -11.79 -1.11
C LEU A 12 24.05 -11.07 -2.20
N LEU A 13 24.92 -11.77 -2.92
CA LEU A 13 25.88 -11.20 -3.86
C LEU A 13 25.72 -11.78 -5.27
N GLY A 14 25.62 -10.91 -6.27
CA GLY A 14 25.74 -11.27 -7.69
C GLY A 14 27.17 -11.03 -8.20
N LYS A 15 27.48 -11.49 -9.42
CA LYS A 15 28.70 -11.10 -10.13
C LYS A 15 28.40 -10.00 -11.15
N HIS A 16 29.28 -9.00 -11.23
CA HIS A 16 29.20 -7.97 -12.25
C HIS A 16 29.40 -8.60 -13.64
N PRO A 17 28.50 -8.37 -14.62
CA PRO A 17 28.49 -9.08 -15.91
C PRO A 17 29.79 -8.94 -16.72
N THR A 18 30.54 -7.86 -16.51
CA THR A 18 31.71 -7.50 -17.32
C THR A 18 33.05 -7.59 -16.59
N ILE A 19 33.06 -7.63 -15.26
CA ILE A 19 34.30 -7.53 -14.46
C ILE A 19 34.41 -8.69 -13.44
N GLY A 20 33.32 -9.46 -13.24
CA GLY A 20 33.30 -10.57 -12.28
C GLY A 20 33.35 -10.14 -10.81
N ALA A 21 33.44 -8.85 -10.52
CA ALA A 21 33.42 -8.29 -9.18
C ALA A 21 32.09 -8.60 -8.47
N ALA A 22 32.13 -8.80 -7.16
CA ALA A 22 30.93 -9.03 -6.36
C ALA A 22 30.08 -7.74 -6.29
N ILE A 23 28.79 -7.85 -6.60
CA ILE A 23 27.80 -6.77 -6.50
C ILE A 23 26.67 -7.22 -5.58
N ALA A 24 25.95 -6.27 -4.98
CA ALA A 24 24.70 -6.61 -4.31
C ALA A 24 23.74 -7.27 -5.32
N SER A 25 23.11 -8.38 -4.94
CA SER A 25 22.19 -9.08 -5.83
C SER A 25 21.02 -8.17 -6.23
N PRO A 26 20.77 -7.96 -7.54
CA PRO A 26 19.65 -7.12 -7.99
C PRO A 26 18.29 -7.68 -7.54
N PHE A 27 18.19 -9.01 -7.40
CA PHE A 27 17.00 -9.68 -6.88
C PHE A 27 16.78 -9.42 -5.38
N VAL A 28 17.85 -9.35 -4.60
CA VAL A 28 17.78 -8.99 -3.17
C VAL A 28 17.35 -7.54 -3.00
N ALA A 29 17.97 -6.62 -3.75
CA ALA A 29 17.62 -5.20 -3.71
C ALA A 29 16.14 -4.96 -4.07
N MET A 30 15.66 -5.61 -5.14
CA MET A 30 14.24 -5.56 -5.50
C MET A 30 13.32 -6.19 -4.45
N SER A 31 13.72 -7.31 -3.84
CA SER A 31 12.91 -7.96 -2.79
C SER A 31 12.77 -7.07 -1.56
N GLN A 32 13.85 -6.38 -1.18
CA GLN A 32 13.82 -5.41 -0.08
C GLN A 32 12.95 -4.19 -0.39
N SER A 33 13.01 -3.65 -1.61
CA SER A 33 12.18 -2.51 -2.01
C SER A 33 10.70 -2.89 -2.11
N PHE A 34 10.39 -4.08 -2.63
CA PHE A 34 9.04 -4.62 -2.67
C PHE A 34 8.47 -4.83 -1.27
N GLY A 35 9.24 -5.45 -0.35
CA GLY A 35 8.80 -5.66 1.02
C GLY A 35 8.47 -4.36 1.75
N LYS A 36 9.26 -3.30 1.53
CA LYS A 36 8.96 -1.96 2.06
C LYS A 36 7.65 -1.40 1.51
N GLN A 37 7.43 -1.49 0.20
CA GLN A 37 6.19 -1.03 -0.43
C GLN A 37 4.97 -1.82 0.05
N ALA A 38 5.10 -3.14 0.23
CA ALA A 38 4.02 -3.97 0.74
C ALA A 38 3.58 -3.54 2.15
N ASN A 39 4.52 -3.15 3.02
CA ASN A 39 4.18 -2.62 4.34
C ASN A 39 3.45 -1.28 4.25
N VAL A 40 3.87 -0.38 3.34
CA VAL A 40 3.16 0.89 3.09
C VAL A 40 1.72 0.63 2.67
N TYR A 41 1.51 -0.24 1.67
CA TYR A 41 0.16 -0.58 1.20
C TYR A 41 -0.69 -1.22 2.29
N TRP A 42 -0.11 -2.06 3.14
CA TRP A 42 -0.85 -2.65 4.26
C TRP A 42 -1.41 -1.59 5.21
N TYR A 43 -0.58 -0.60 5.59
CA TYR A 43 -1.03 0.49 6.45
C TYR A 43 -2.05 1.40 5.76
N GLU A 44 -1.87 1.71 4.48
CA GLU A 44 -2.84 2.51 3.70
C GLU A 44 -4.20 1.81 3.61
N ILE A 45 -4.22 0.52 3.26
CA ILE A 45 -5.44 -0.29 3.20
C ILE A 45 -6.11 -0.35 4.57
N TYR A 46 -5.33 -0.59 5.64
CA TYR A 46 -5.86 -0.65 6.99
C TYR A 46 -6.54 0.66 7.39
N GLU A 47 -5.90 1.81 7.15
CA GLU A 47 -6.46 3.12 7.50
C GLU A 47 -7.72 3.43 6.68
N ILE A 48 -7.77 3.06 5.40
CA ILE A 48 -8.98 3.20 4.57
C ILE A 48 -10.13 2.36 5.15
N VAL A 49 -9.88 1.08 5.46
CA VAL A 49 -10.90 0.19 6.04
C VAL A 49 -11.37 0.70 7.40
N ARG A 50 -10.45 1.19 8.24
CA ARG A 50 -10.75 1.76 9.54
C ARG A 50 -11.65 3.00 9.43
N ALA A 51 -11.29 3.95 8.57
CA ALA A 51 -12.04 5.18 8.36
C ALA A 51 -13.45 4.93 7.81
N THR A 52 -13.57 4.01 6.83
CA THR A 52 -14.84 3.67 6.20
C THR A 52 -15.77 2.87 7.10
N SER A 53 -15.22 1.93 7.88
CA SER A 53 -16.01 1.12 8.84
C SER A 53 -16.58 1.94 10.01
N GLN A 54 -15.93 3.06 10.36
CA GLN A 54 -16.44 4.00 11.36
C GLN A 54 -17.45 4.98 10.76
N THR A 55 -17.22 5.43 9.52
CA THR A 55 -18.09 6.38 8.81
C THR A 55 -19.49 5.81 8.58
N GLY A 56 -19.62 4.50 8.27
CA GLY A 56 -20.91 3.83 8.07
C GLY A 56 -21.79 3.66 9.32
N ARG A 57 -21.21 3.75 10.52
CA ARG A 57 -21.97 3.76 11.79
C ARG A 57 -22.36 5.17 12.23
N GLY A 58 -21.65 6.19 11.78
CA GLY A 58 -21.89 7.60 12.12
C GLY A 58 -22.80 8.34 11.15
N ASN A 59 -22.81 8.00 9.87
CA ASN A 59 -23.61 8.73 8.86
C ASN A 59 -25.13 8.38 8.89
N HIS A 60 -25.52 7.23 9.42
CA HIS A 60 -26.93 6.93 9.74
C HIS A 60 -27.41 7.57 11.06
N ALA A 61 -26.50 7.84 12.00
CA ALA A 61 -26.83 8.55 13.25
C ALA A 61 -26.77 10.08 13.10
N THR A 62 -25.89 10.60 12.23
CA THR A 62 -25.67 12.05 12.06
C THR A 62 -26.69 12.68 11.09
N ARG A 63 -27.28 11.91 10.17
CA ARG A 63 -28.43 12.39 9.37
C ARG A 63 -29.74 12.50 10.16
N ALA A 64 -29.81 11.92 11.35
CA ALA A 64 -30.97 12.01 12.23
C ALA A 64 -30.89 13.17 13.24
N ALA A 65 -29.73 13.80 13.43
CA ALA A 65 -29.49 14.67 14.59
C ALA A 65 -29.15 16.15 14.32
N GLY A 66 -28.92 16.60 13.08
CA GLY A 66 -28.76 18.05 12.87
C GLY A 66 -28.24 18.44 11.50
N GLY A 67 -28.99 19.31 10.81
CA GLY A 67 -28.52 20.00 9.61
C GLY A 67 -29.60 20.24 8.58
N ILE A 68 -30.35 21.33 8.77
CA ILE A 68 -31.25 22.00 7.83
C ILE A 68 -30.83 21.80 6.35
N LEU A 69 -31.60 21.00 5.62
CA LEU A 69 -31.62 21.07 4.16
C LEU A 69 -32.53 22.24 3.78
N ARG A 70 -31.95 23.43 3.65
CA ARG A 70 -32.60 24.56 2.99
C ARG A 70 -32.69 24.23 1.50
N LEU A 71 -33.88 23.84 1.04
CA LEU A 71 -34.20 23.69 -0.37
C LEU A 71 -34.18 25.10 -0.99
N GLU A 72 -33.19 25.37 -1.85
CA GLU A 72 -33.25 26.50 -2.77
C GLU A 72 -34.41 26.26 -3.77
N PRO A 73 -35.32 27.22 -3.99
CA PRO A 73 -36.39 27.04 -4.96
C PRO A 73 -35.81 27.08 -6.37
N ALA A 74 -36.25 26.14 -7.22
CA ALA A 74 -35.95 26.14 -8.64
C ALA A 74 -36.40 27.46 -9.26
N ASN A 75 -35.45 28.15 -9.90
CA ASN A 75 -35.64 29.36 -10.69
C ASN A 75 -36.78 29.21 -11.71
N SER A 76 -37.57 30.28 -11.84
CA SER A 76 -38.73 30.48 -12.73
C SER A 76 -38.44 30.30 -14.22
#